data_AF-A0A8J3Y9N4-F1
#
_entry.id   AF-A0A8J3Y9N4-F1
#
_cell.length_a   1.000
_cell.length_b   1.000
_cell.length_c   1.000
_cell.angle_alpha   90.00
_cell.angle_beta   90.00
_cell.angle_gamma   90.00
#
_symmetry.space_group_name_H-M   'P 1'
#
loop_
_entity.id
_entity.type
_entity.pdbx_description
1 polymer ?
#
loop_
_entity_poly.entity_id
_entity_poly.type
_entity_poly.pdbx_seq_one_letter_code
_entity_poly.pdbx_strand_id
1 'polypeptide(L)'
;MPAHRQEHRRRWASVLVAVVAAGLLAGGLNTAWGAEGNLAAGRAATGSAPCTAAETPRTAVTASVRDKFCSAAERPFLQVDLGAPALVGRIVVQHAQAGGEPAAWNTRDFTLSVSADGAAFTAVAAVTGSTAATTAHTVTPVRARYVRLDVTRPTGTGDRAARIAELEVYPAAAPTPSIVPPVSAAPCHGDAPPLLTDFLQGHGHPLTRAACNADVAVYHDAALAAVPAGQTAWATAFTTDVWRYMKDAYGSCAVPRPACERFGEPRPLLALFHRTAGAGAGGTIRYRFDAATGNRATIDVAAGSWADSAMLRDVITHEACHHAEFDGQGVLDSPAFTVWGDSKWAEFCVYDFYVNTGRQADAERVRADFGAGRDALPPGAGPSAWFRDWFLPLWRDGGGRPDVMRRFFELTAEHFPRREYGGGAYAAYTRRMTAGEYVHFTSAAAGQDLSGRAAAAFGTGFDRAQFERARRDFPALTY
;
A
#
# COMPACT_ATOMS: atom_id res chain seq x y z
N MET A 1 20.31 20.57 -26.40
CA MET A 1 18.86 20.77 -26.14
C MET A 1 17.95 20.67 -27.39
N PRO A 2 18.22 19.78 -28.37
CA PRO A 2 17.13 19.24 -29.21
C PRO A 2 17.06 17.69 -29.29
N ALA A 3 18.14 16.97 -28.95
CA ALA A 3 18.20 15.50 -29.08
C ALA A 3 17.26 14.76 -28.09
N HIS A 4 17.07 15.29 -26.89
CA HIS A 4 16.17 14.72 -25.88
C HIS A 4 14.67 14.83 -26.22
N ARG A 5 14.26 15.67 -27.20
CA ARG A 5 12.84 15.79 -27.61
C ARG A 5 12.44 14.80 -28.70
N GLN A 6 13.39 14.25 -29.46
CA GLN A 6 13.07 13.39 -30.60
C GLN A 6 12.96 11.91 -30.25
N GLU A 7 13.65 11.45 -29.20
CA GLU A 7 13.62 10.04 -28.78
C GLU A 7 12.27 9.66 -28.12
N HIS A 8 11.61 10.62 -27.46
CA HIS A 8 10.27 10.46 -26.89
C HIS A 8 9.15 10.34 -27.94
N ARG A 9 9.37 10.71 -29.21
CA ARG A 9 8.29 10.67 -30.24
C ARG A 9 8.15 9.32 -30.96
N ARG A 10 9.15 8.42 -30.87
CA ARG A 10 9.24 7.23 -31.73
C ARG A 10 8.82 5.89 -31.10
N ARG A 11 8.42 5.86 -29.83
CA ARG A 11 8.04 4.62 -29.13
C ARG A 11 6.55 4.46 -28.81
N TRP A 12 5.70 5.41 -29.23
CA TRP A 12 4.28 5.50 -28.82
C TRP A 12 3.28 4.89 -29.81
N ALA A 13 3.70 3.93 -30.62
CA ALA A 13 2.80 3.24 -31.56
C ALA A 13 2.34 1.86 -31.07
N SER A 14 2.72 1.38 -29.88
CA SER A 14 2.38 0.01 -29.47
C SER A 14 2.40 -0.21 -27.95
N VAL A 15 1.42 0.34 -27.22
CA VAL A 15 0.95 -0.26 -25.96
C VAL A 15 -0.57 -0.04 -25.88
N LEU A 16 -1.30 -0.91 -26.57
CA LEU A 16 -2.74 -1.13 -26.42
C LEU A 16 -2.84 -2.61 -26.06
N VAL A 17 -2.78 -2.94 -24.77
CA VAL A 17 -3.01 -4.32 -24.31
C VAL A 17 -4.43 -4.39 -23.79
N ALA A 18 -5.24 -5.12 -24.55
CA ALA A 18 -6.61 -5.45 -24.24
C ALA A 18 -6.70 -6.33 -22.99
N VAL A 19 -7.57 -5.95 -22.04
CA VAL A 19 -8.05 -6.85 -20.99
C VAL A 19 -9.24 -7.61 -21.57
N VAL A 20 -9.07 -8.91 -21.85
CA VAL A 20 -10.17 -9.84 -22.18
C VAL A 20 -10.51 -10.64 -20.93
N ALA A 21 -11.80 -10.59 -20.56
CA ALA A 21 -12.38 -11.38 -19.50
C ALA A 21 -12.40 -12.88 -19.84
N ALA A 22 -12.05 -13.73 -18.87
CA ALA A 22 -12.38 -15.14 -18.89
C ALA A 22 -12.81 -15.57 -17.48
N GLY A 23 -14.04 -16.08 -17.38
CA GLY A 23 -14.67 -16.52 -16.15
C GLY A 23 -14.32 -17.95 -15.75
N LEU A 24 -14.54 -18.19 -14.44
CA LEU A 24 -14.95 -19.43 -13.77
C LEU A 24 -14.32 -20.76 -14.21
N LEU A 25 -13.52 -21.34 -13.32
CA LEU A 25 -13.63 -22.74 -12.91
C LEU A 25 -13.24 -22.90 -11.44
N ALA A 26 -14.13 -23.50 -10.66
CA ALA A 26 -13.94 -23.87 -9.27
C ALA A 26 -12.96 -25.04 -9.14
N GLY A 27 -12.12 -25.00 -8.11
CA GLY A 27 -11.27 -26.11 -7.69
C GLY A 27 -10.57 -25.73 -6.39
N GLY A 28 -11.05 -26.28 -5.27
CA GLY A 28 -10.58 -25.93 -3.94
C GLY A 28 -9.12 -26.31 -3.69
N LEU A 29 -8.41 -25.41 -3.00
CA LEU A 29 -7.31 -25.77 -2.13
C LEU A 29 -7.46 -24.96 -0.84
N ASN A 30 -7.69 -25.69 0.24
CA ASN A 30 -7.77 -25.17 1.59
C ASN A 30 -6.36 -24.93 2.16
N THR A 31 -6.27 -23.83 2.92
CA THR A 31 -5.38 -23.58 4.09
C THR A 31 -3.88 -23.41 3.88
N ALA A 32 -3.41 -22.14 3.86
CA ALA A 32 -2.13 -21.66 4.42
C ALA A 32 -2.01 -20.12 4.33
N TRP A 33 -2.97 -19.35 4.88
CA TRP A 33 -2.99 -17.87 4.74
C TRP A 33 -3.22 -17.11 6.07
N GLY A 34 -3.11 -17.78 7.22
CA GLY A 34 -3.37 -17.18 8.54
C GLY A 34 -2.16 -16.63 9.32
N ALA A 35 -0.94 -16.79 8.82
CA ALA A 35 0.29 -16.48 9.57
C ALA A 35 0.87 -15.08 9.33
N GLU A 36 0.58 -14.43 8.20
CA GLU A 36 1.15 -13.11 7.87
C GLU A 36 0.37 -12.00 8.60
N GLY A 37 0.97 -11.44 9.65
CA GLY A 37 0.44 -10.29 10.41
C GLY A 37 -0.15 -10.60 11.79
N ASN A 38 -0.37 -11.88 12.13
CA ASN A 38 -0.79 -12.31 13.47
C ASN A 38 0.43 -12.32 14.42
N LEU A 39 0.58 -11.29 15.24
CA LEU A 39 1.59 -11.14 16.28
C LEU A 39 1.58 -12.28 17.32
N ALA A 40 0.43 -12.92 17.51
CA ALA A 40 0.26 -14.03 18.45
C ALA A 40 0.77 -15.37 17.88
N ALA A 41 0.91 -15.48 16.56
CA ALA A 41 1.24 -16.75 15.90
C ALA A 41 2.58 -17.31 16.42
N GLY A 42 2.55 -18.56 16.90
CA GLY A 42 3.70 -19.30 17.43
C GLY A 42 4.24 -18.79 18.77
N ARG A 43 3.56 -17.82 19.41
CA ARG A 43 4.03 -17.19 20.65
C ARG A 43 3.79 -18.06 21.90
N ALA A 44 4.46 -17.69 22.98
CA ALA A 44 4.24 -18.33 24.28
C ALA A 44 2.84 -17.98 24.80
N ALA A 45 2.10 -18.98 25.26
CA ALA A 45 0.77 -18.80 25.82
C ALA A 45 0.61 -19.56 27.14
N THR A 46 -0.11 -18.93 28.07
CA THR A 46 -0.49 -19.46 29.38
C THR A 46 -2.00 -19.35 29.55
N GLY A 47 -2.59 -20.10 30.46
CA GLY A 47 -4.04 -20.12 30.62
C GLY A 47 -4.49 -20.98 31.77
N SER A 48 -5.80 -21.12 31.91
CA SER A 48 -6.41 -22.05 32.86
C SER A 48 -6.12 -23.51 32.49
N ALA A 49 -6.35 -24.42 33.45
CA ALA A 49 -6.10 -25.84 33.27
C ALA A 49 -6.84 -26.38 32.03
N PRO A 50 -6.15 -27.10 31.11
CA PRO A 50 -6.76 -27.55 29.87
C PRO A 50 -7.67 -28.76 30.09
N CYS A 51 -8.67 -28.96 29.24
CA CYS A 51 -9.59 -30.11 29.29
C CYS A 51 -8.82 -31.44 29.09
N THR A 52 -7.78 -31.42 28.26
CA THR A 52 -6.87 -32.54 28.03
C THR A 52 -5.42 -32.05 27.91
N ALA A 53 -4.45 -32.95 27.99
CA ALA A 53 -3.03 -32.59 27.83
C ALA A 53 -2.68 -32.02 26.44
N ALA A 54 -3.52 -32.26 25.42
CA ALA A 54 -3.32 -31.78 24.06
C ALA A 54 -3.98 -30.41 23.79
N GLU A 55 -4.99 -30.01 24.56
CA GLU A 55 -5.78 -28.78 24.32
C GLU A 55 -5.28 -27.58 25.14
N THR A 56 -3.96 -27.35 25.10
CA THR A 56 -3.28 -26.35 25.93
C THR A 56 -3.48 -24.91 25.42
N PRO A 57 -3.16 -23.87 26.21
CA PRO A 57 -3.19 -22.48 25.71
C PRO A 57 -2.40 -22.26 24.41
N ARG A 58 -1.30 -23.00 24.21
CA ARG A 58 -0.43 -22.86 23.04
C ARG A 58 -1.08 -23.33 21.73
N THR A 59 -2.05 -24.24 21.79
CA THR A 59 -2.72 -24.75 20.59
C THR A 59 -3.70 -23.76 19.97
N ALA A 60 -4.07 -22.69 20.70
CA ALA A 60 -4.90 -21.61 20.19
C ALA A 60 -4.10 -20.39 19.67
N VAL A 61 -2.80 -20.54 19.41
CA VAL A 61 -1.95 -19.47 18.83
C VAL A 61 -1.06 -20.02 17.72
N THR A 62 -1.58 -20.97 16.93
CA THR A 62 -0.81 -21.72 15.93
C THR A 62 -0.98 -21.18 14.51
N ALA A 63 -1.73 -20.08 14.34
CA ALA A 63 -2.20 -19.56 13.06
C ALA A 63 -3.06 -20.59 12.28
N SER A 64 -3.78 -21.44 13.01
CA SER A 64 -4.60 -22.52 12.48
C SER A 64 -5.80 -22.76 13.40
N VAL A 65 -6.99 -22.88 12.83
CA VAL A 65 -8.21 -23.23 13.57
C VAL A 65 -8.40 -24.75 13.73
N ARG A 66 -7.43 -25.56 13.28
CA ARG A 66 -7.53 -27.04 13.36
C ARG A 66 -7.29 -27.59 14.76
N ASP A 67 -6.58 -26.83 15.58
CA ASP A 67 -6.32 -27.13 16.98
C ASP A 67 -7.16 -26.19 17.86
N LYS A 68 -7.23 -26.45 19.16
CA LYS A 68 -7.95 -25.57 20.10
C LYS A 68 -7.36 -25.58 21.49
N PHE A 69 -7.55 -24.48 22.20
CA PHE A 69 -7.50 -24.45 23.65
C PHE A 69 -8.88 -24.83 24.20
N CYS A 70 -8.93 -25.77 25.15
CA CYS A 70 -10.15 -26.12 25.87
C CYS A 70 -9.92 -25.97 27.37
N SER A 71 -10.84 -25.36 28.10
CA SER A 71 -10.80 -25.37 29.58
C SER A 71 -12.19 -25.37 30.20
N ALA A 72 -12.39 -26.24 31.19
CA ALA A 72 -13.61 -26.34 32.00
C ALA A 72 -13.46 -25.67 33.39
N ALA A 73 -12.44 -24.83 33.56
CA ALA A 73 -12.26 -24.07 34.80
C ALA A 73 -13.47 -23.14 35.06
N GLU A 74 -13.69 -22.76 36.31
CA GLU A 74 -14.79 -21.85 36.67
C GLU A 74 -14.68 -20.48 35.96
N ARG A 75 -13.44 -20.02 35.76
CA ARG A 75 -13.11 -18.79 35.02
C ARG A 75 -12.01 -19.09 34.00
N PRO A 76 -12.35 -19.64 32.83
CA PRO A 76 -11.35 -19.97 31.82
C PRO A 76 -10.64 -18.72 31.32
N PHE A 77 -9.33 -18.80 31.16
CA PHE A 77 -8.56 -17.71 30.55
C PHE A 77 -7.45 -18.23 29.64
N LEU A 78 -7.13 -17.43 28.63
CA LEU A 78 -6.04 -17.63 27.68
C LEU A 78 -5.25 -16.32 27.59
N GLN A 79 -3.94 -16.39 27.78
CA GLN A 79 -3.02 -15.25 27.71
C GLN A 79 -1.86 -15.58 26.78
N VAL A 80 -1.52 -14.65 25.88
CA VAL A 80 -0.37 -14.75 24.98
C VAL A 80 0.67 -13.69 25.32
N ASP A 81 1.94 -14.06 25.35
CA ASP A 81 3.11 -13.16 25.39
C ASP A 81 3.63 -12.95 23.96
N LEU A 82 3.45 -11.74 23.41
CA LEU A 82 3.87 -11.38 22.06
C LEU A 82 5.40 -11.38 21.88
N GLY A 83 6.17 -11.54 22.96
CA GLY A 83 7.63 -11.63 22.97
C GLY A 83 8.34 -10.28 23.07
N ALA A 84 7.71 -9.21 22.58
CA ALA A 84 8.16 -7.83 22.73
C ALA A 84 6.95 -6.87 22.77
N PRO A 85 7.08 -5.66 23.33
CA PRO A 85 6.04 -4.64 23.24
C PRO A 85 5.70 -4.33 21.77
N ALA A 86 4.43 -4.52 21.40
CA ALA A 86 3.90 -4.24 20.07
C ALA A 86 2.73 -3.25 20.17
N LEU A 87 2.52 -2.46 19.12
CA LEU A 87 1.34 -1.60 19.02
C LEU A 87 0.17 -2.47 18.54
N VAL A 88 -0.73 -2.86 19.44
CA VAL A 88 -1.89 -3.72 19.16
C VAL A 88 -3.08 -2.86 18.74
N GLY A 89 -3.82 -3.28 17.71
CA GLY A 89 -5.03 -2.56 17.29
C GLY A 89 -6.16 -3.42 16.73
N ARG A 90 -5.96 -4.73 16.59
CA ARG A 90 -7.07 -5.66 16.36
C ARG A 90 -6.81 -7.00 17.03
N ILE A 91 -7.82 -7.55 17.68
CA ILE A 91 -7.80 -8.88 18.30
C ILE A 91 -8.95 -9.70 17.70
N VAL A 92 -8.66 -10.92 17.25
CA VAL A 92 -9.68 -11.83 16.70
C VAL A 92 -9.72 -13.09 17.54
N VAL A 93 -10.92 -13.53 17.89
CA VAL A 93 -11.16 -14.80 18.57
C VAL A 93 -11.93 -15.71 17.62
N GLN A 94 -11.32 -16.83 17.27
CA GLN A 94 -11.93 -17.93 16.54
C GLN A 94 -12.53 -18.90 17.57
N HIS A 95 -13.85 -19.01 17.60
CA HIS A 95 -14.59 -19.83 18.56
C HIS A 95 -14.68 -21.28 18.10
N ALA A 96 -15.30 -22.14 18.92
CA ALA A 96 -15.50 -23.56 18.66
C ALA A 96 -15.91 -23.87 17.20
N GLN A 97 -16.91 -23.17 16.65
CA GLN A 97 -17.39 -23.40 15.30
C GLN A 97 -16.39 -23.05 14.21
N ALA A 98 -15.49 -22.08 14.43
CA ALA A 98 -14.43 -21.80 13.47
C ALA A 98 -13.46 -22.99 13.33
N GLY A 99 -13.30 -23.79 14.39
CA GLY A 99 -12.57 -25.06 14.38
C GLY A 99 -13.40 -26.29 13.96
N GLY A 100 -14.63 -26.09 13.48
CA GLY A 100 -15.52 -27.16 13.01
C GLY A 100 -16.41 -27.78 14.09
N GLU A 101 -16.48 -27.22 15.30
CA GLU A 101 -17.37 -27.70 16.35
C GLU A 101 -18.80 -27.10 16.26
N PRO A 102 -19.80 -27.61 17.01
CA PRO A 102 -21.14 -27.04 16.97
C PRO A 102 -21.20 -25.56 17.38
N ALA A 103 -22.00 -24.77 16.66
CA ALA A 103 -22.24 -23.35 16.97
C ALA A 103 -22.76 -23.08 18.39
N ALA A 104 -23.44 -24.07 18.99
CA ALA A 104 -23.91 -24.01 20.37
C ALA A 104 -22.76 -23.87 21.40
N TRP A 105 -21.54 -24.29 21.02
CA TRP A 105 -20.32 -24.24 21.83
C TRP A 105 -19.50 -22.96 21.60
N ASN A 106 -19.95 -22.04 20.76
CA ASN A 106 -19.30 -20.73 20.63
C ASN A 106 -19.33 -19.98 21.96
N THR A 107 -18.21 -19.32 22.30
CA THR A 107 -18.07 -18.52 23.52
C THR A 107 -19.10 -17.39 23.51
N ARG A 108 -19.87 -17.27 24.60
CA ARG A 108 -20.97 -16.31 24.69
C ARG A 108 -20.51 -14.99 25.28
N ASP A 109 -19.87 -15.08 26.44
CA ASP A 109 -19.51 -13.90 27.23
C ASP A 109 -18.03 -13.98 27.60
N PHE A 110 -17.29 -12.92 27.29
CA PHE A 110 -15.86 -12.83 27.54
C PHE A 110 -15.37 -11.38 27.55
N THR A 111 -14.20 -11.16 28.14
CA THR A 111 -13.47 -9.89 28.14
C THR A 111 -12.10 -10.08 27.50
N LEU A 112 -11.70 -9.13 26.66
CA LEU A 112 -10.33 -9.03 26.14
C LEU A 112 -9.60 -7.91 26.87
N SER A 113 -8.39 -8.20 27.32
CA SER A 113 -7.53 -7.26 28.03
C SER A 113 -6.11 -7.28 27.50
N VAL A 114 -5.39 -6.16 27.65
CA VAL A 114 -3.98 -6.03 27.27
C VAL A 114 -3.13 -5.61 28.47
N SER A 115 -1.83 -5.92 28.43
CA SER A 115 -0.87 -5.53 29.46
C SER A 115 0.54 -5.34 28.90
N ALA A 116 1.31 -4.43 29.50
CA ALA A 116 2.72 -4.22 29.19
C ALA A 116 3.65 -5.13 30.01
N ASP A 117 3.24 -5.48 31.23
CA ASP A 117 4.07 -6.17 32.24
C ASP A 117 3.59 -7.58 32.58
N GLY A 118 2.39 -7.97 32.12
CA GLY A 118 1.79 -9.27 32.38
C GLY A 118 1.17 -9.38 33.78
N ALA A 119 1.10 -8.29 34.54
CA ALA A 119 0.52 -8.21 35.88
C ALA A 119 -0.72 -7.32 35.92
N ALA A 120 -0.62 -6.09 35.41
CA ALA A 120 -1.74 -5.16 35.34
C ALA A 120 -2.41 -5.22 33.97
N PHE A 121 -3.68 -5.64 33.94
CA PHE A 121 -4.47 -5.78 32.70
C PHE A 121 -5.52 -4.68 32.58
N THR A 122 -5.61 -4.10 31.38
CA THR A 122 -6.66 -3.13 31.02
C THR A 122 -7.60 -3.75 30.00
N ALA A 123 -8.90 -3.74 30.29
CA ALA A 123 -9.91 -4.25 29.37
C ALA A 123 -10.01 -3.36 28.12
N VAL A 124 -10.07 -4.00 26.95
CA VAL A 124 -10.17 -3.35 25.64
C VAL A 124 -11.44 -3.76 24.87
N ALA A 125 -12.08 -4.87 25.25
CA ALA A 125 -13.41 -5.25 24.76
C ALA A 125 -14.14 -6.14 25.78
N ALA A 126 -15.45 -6.03 25.84
CA ALA A 126 -16.32 -6.93 26.60
C ALA A 126 -17.48 -7.37 25.70
N VAL A 127 -17.73 -8.67 25.65
CA VAL A 127 -18.74 -9.29 24.78
C VAL A 127 -19.70 -10.08 25.66
N THR A 128 -20.99 -9.97 25.36
CA THR A 128 -22.05 -10.76 26.00
C THR A 128 -23.03 -11.26 24.96
N GLY A 129 -23.50 -12.50 25.08
CA GLY A 129 -24.54 -13.10 24.25
C GLY A 129 -24.09 -13.46 22.83
N SER A 130 -22.78 -13.51 22.55
CA SER A 130 -22.26 -13.81 21.20
C SER A 130 -22.78 -15.15 20.67
N THR A 131 -23.15 -15.23 19.40
CA THR A 131 -23.43 -16.51 18.69
C THR A 131 -22.39 -16.80 17.61
N ALA A 132 -21.45 -15.88 17.36
CA ALA A 132 -20.61 -15.89 16.18
C ALA A 132 -19.50 -16.94 16.25
N ALA A 133 -19.18 -17.55 15.10
CA ALA A 133 -18.02 -18.44 14.96
C ALA A 133 -16.69 -17.69 15.10
N THR A 134 -16.68 -16.40 14.74
CA THR A 134 -15.52 -15.51 14.82
C THR A 134 -15.97 -14.17 15.39
N THR A 135 -15.19 -13.60 16.30
CA THR A 135 -15.39 -12.21 16.74
C THR A 135 -14.10 -11.42 16.54
N ALA A 136 -14.19 -10.30 15.83
CA ALA A 136 -13.07 -9.39 15.59
C ALA A 136 -13.31 -8.08 16.34
N HIS A 137 -12.28 -7.61 17.04
CA HIS A 137 -12.32 -6.45 17.92
C HIS A 137 -11.22 -5.47 17.52
N THR A 138 -11.61 -4.37 16.88
CA THR A 138 -10.71 -3.24 16.68
C THR A 138 -10.58 -2.51 18.01
N VAL A 139 -9.34 -2.31 18.49
CA VAL A 139 -9.06 -1.65 19.76
C VAL A 139 -8.33 -0.34 19.51
N THR A 140 -8.49 0.64 20.40
CA THR A 140 -7.65 1.84 20.36
C THR A 140 -6.18 1.42 20.40
N PRO A 141 -5.33 1.88 19.45
CA PRO A 141 -3.94 1.46 19.37
C PRO A 141 -3.22 1.59 20.71
N VAL A 142 -2.73 0.47 21.23
CA VAL A 142 -2.15 0.39 22.57
C VAL A 142 -0.86 -0.41 22.52
N ARG A 143 0.21 0.13 23.11
CA ARG A 143 1.45 -0.63 23.27
C ARG A 143 1.25 -1.67 24.36
N ALA A 144 1.32 -2.94 23.99
CA ALA A 144 1.17 -4.06 24.90
C ALA A 144 2.13 -5.20 24.52
N ARG A 145 2.50 -6.01 25.50
CA ARG A 145 3.25 -7.26 25.29
C ARG A 145 2.37 -8.48 25.53
N TYR A 146 1.35 -8.36 26.37
CA TYR A 146 0.46 -9.45 26.73
C TYR A 146 -0.97 -9.14 26.29
N VAL A 147 -1.65 -10.14 25.74
CA VAL A 147 -3.09 -10.10 25.44
C VAL A 147 -3.76 -11.25 26.15
N ARG A 148 -4.91 -10.99 26.80
CA ARG A 148 -5.64 -11.96 27.61
C ARG A 148 -7.12 -11.98 27.25
N LEU A 149 -7.66 -13.19 27.13
CA LEU A 149 -9.07 -13.51 26.98
C LEU A 149 -9.55 -14.14 28.28
N ASP A 150 -10.53 -13.52 28.93
CA ASP A 150 -11.21 -14.04 30.13
C ASP A 150 -12.65 -14.41 29.78
N VAL A 151 -13.00 -15.68 29.92
CA VAL A 151 -14.33 -16.19 29.57
C VAL A 151 -15.22 -16.23 30.80
N THR A 152 -16.39 -15.58 30.70
CA THR A 152 -17.40 -15.56 31.78
C THR A 152 -18.59 -16.46 31.47
N ARG A 153 -18.90 -16.69 30.19
CA ARG A 153 -19.89 -17.67 29.75
C ARG A 153 -19.38 -18.49 28.56
N PRO A 154 -18.94 -19.73 28.78
CA PRO A 154 -18.28 -20.55 27.77
C PRO A 154 -19.14 -20.99 26.59
N THR A 155 -20.44 -21.26 26.80
CA THR A 155 -21.31 -21.75 25.72
C THR A 155 -22.74 -21.21 25.84
N GLY A 156 -23.52 -21.39 24.77
CA GLY A 156 -24.97 -21.09 24.77
C GLY A 156 -25.83 -22.13 25.46
N THR A 157 -25.20 -23.14 26.05
CA THR A 157 -25.84 -24.31 26.65
C THR A 157 -25.43 -24.43 28.12
N GLY A 158 -25.69 -25.58 28.74
CA GLY A 158 -25.17 -25.90 30.08
C GLY A 158 -23.71 -26.35 30.10
N ASP A 159 -23.08 -26.54 28.93
CA ASP A 159 -21.65 -26.89 28.83
C ASP A 159 -20.78 -25.72 29.32
N ARG A 160 -19.85 -26.05 30.24
CA ARG A 160 -18.93 -25.11 30.90
C ARG A 160 -17.54 -25.09 30.27
N ALA A 161 -17.27 -25.86 29.24
CA ALA A 161 -15.97 -25.86 28.57
C ALA A 161 -15.87 -24.69 27.58
N ALA A 162 -14.89 -23.80 27.77
CA ALA A 162 -14.51 -22.81 26.79
C ALA A 162 -13.65 -23.47 25.72
N ARG A 163 -13.91 -23.19 24.45
CA ARG A 163 -13.19 -23.78 23.31
C ARG A 163 -12.82 -22.67 22.33
N ILE A 164 -11.53 -22.38 22.26
CA ILE A 164 -10.96 -21.32 21.42
C ILE A 164 -10.07 -21.99 20.39
N ALA A 165 -10.48 -21.91 19.12
CA ALA A 165 -9.73 -22.47 18.01
C ALA A 165 -8.44 -21.67 17.78
N GLU A 166 -8.53 -20.33 17.84
CA GLU A 166 -7.36 -19.45 17.66
C GLU A 166 -7.64 -18.08 18.31
N LEU A 167 -6.62 -17.51 18.95
CA LEU A 167 -6.54 -16.13 19.40
C LEU A 167 -5.50 -15.39 18.55
N GLU A 168 -5.97 -14.51 17.69
CA GLU A 168 -5.13 -13.76 16.77
C GLU A 168 -4.98 -12.33 17.26
N VAL A 169 -3.75 -11.81 17.23
CA VAL A 169 -3.44 -10.42 17.61
C VAL A 169 -2.78 -9.75 16.43
N TYR A 170 -3.34 -8.65 15.95
CA TYR A 170 -2.78 -7.91 14.83
C TYR A 170 -2.25 -6.56 15.31
N PRO A 171 -1.18 -6.05 14.68
CA PRO A 171 -0.73 -4.71 14.97
C PRO A 171 -1.88 -3.73 14.72
N ALA A 172 -1.88 -2.62 15.44
CA ALA A 172 -2.65 -1.49 14.98
C ALA A 172 -2.19 -1.19 13.57
N ALA A 173 -3.13 -0.98 12.66
CA ALA A 173 -2.84 -0.08 11.56
C ALA A 173 -2.19 1.13 12.24
N ALA A 174 -0.98 1.52 11.79
CA ALA A 174 -0.41 2.80 12.23
C ALA A 174 -1.57 3.81 12.24
N PRO A 175 -1.71 4.69 13.25
CA PRO A 175 -2.78 5.67 13.20
C PRO A 175 -2.72 6.25 11.80
N THR A 176 -3.70 5.90 10.98
CA THR A 176 -4.01 6.71 9.83
C THR A 176 -4.28 8.01 10.54
N PRO A 177 -3.49 9.08 10.30
CA PRO A 177 -4.09 10.37 10.55
C PRO A 177 -5.47 10.27 9.90
N SER A 178 -6.54 10.43 10.67
CA SER A 178 -7.85 10.65 10.07
C SER A 178 -7.70 11.96 9.30
N ILE A 179 -7.21 11.89 8.06
CA ILE A 179 -7.20 13.00 7.09
C ILE A 179 -8.48 12.96 6.27
N VAL A 180 -9.55 12.45 6.88
CA VAL A 180 -10.89 12.81 6.46
C VAL A 180 -11.55 13.54 7.63
N PRO A 181 -11.22 14.83 7.86
CA PRO A 181 -12.35 15.73 8.01
C PRO A 181 -13.25 15.49 6.78
N PRO A 182 -14.59 15.50 6.93
CA PRO A 182 -15.47 15.57 5.75
C PRO A 182 -14.88 16.65 4.83
N VAL A 183 -14.84 16.42 3.52
CA VAL A 183 -14.33 17.38 2.51
C VAL A 183 -14.77 18.77 2.97
N SER A 184 -13.87 19.48 3.65
CA SER A 184 -14.19 20.79 4.13
C SER A 184 -14.29 21.61 2.86
N ALA A 185 -15.27 22.49 2.79
CA ALA A 185 -15.32 23.56 1.80
C ALA A 185 -14.16 24.55 2.01
N ALA A 186 -12.95 24.05 2.30
CA ALA A 186 -11.74 24.81 2.28
C ALA A 186 -11.64 25.44 0.89
N PRO A 187 -11.47 26.77 0.82
CA PRO A 187 -11.40 27.45 -0.45
C PRO A 187 -10.27 26.86 -1.28
N CYS A 188 -10.45 26.90 -2.59
CA CYS A 188 -9.43 26.46 -3.54
C CYS A 188 -8.09 27.14 -3.23
N HIS A 189 -7.01 26.37 -3.27
CA HIS A 189 -5.68 26.94 -3.07
C HIS A 189 -5.43 28.07 -4.09
N GLY A 190 -4.76 29.15 -3.67
CA GLY A 190 -4.52 30.34 -4.51
C GLY A 190 -3.73 30.04 -5.79
N ASP A 191 -2.95 28.96 -5.79
CA ASP A 191 -2.20 28.46 -6.94
C ASP A 191 -3.02 27.61 -7.93
N ALA A 192 -4.33 27.43 -7.72
CA ALA A 192 -5.22 26.81 -8.68
C ALA A 192 -5.91 27.88 -9.54
N PRO A 193 -5.43 28.22 -10.75
CA PRO A 193 -6.10 29.21 -11.58
C PRO A 193 -7.47 28.70 -12.09
N PRO A 194 -8.44 29.57 -12.40
CA PRO A 194 -9.76 29.15 -12.90
C PRO A 194 -9.70 28.54 -14.32
N LEU A 195 -8.68 28.92 -15.10
CA LEU A 195 -8.43 28.44 -16.46
C LEU A 195 -6.98 27.98 -16.57
N LEU A 196 -6.78 26.91 -17.33
CA LEU A 196 -5.48 26.41 -17.74
C LEU A 196 -5.51 26.14 -19.25
N THR A 197 -4.33 26.14 -19.86
CA THR A 197 -4.14 25.53 -21.16
C THR A 197 -3.46 24.20 -20.91
N ASP A 198 -4.01 23.15 -21.50
CA ASP A 198 -3.32 21.88 -21.53
C ASP A 198 -2.02 22.05 -22.36
N PHE A 199 -0.89 21.80 -21.71
CA PHE A 199 0.42 21.78 -22.37
C PHE A 199 0.97 20.36 -22.44
N LEU A 200 0.20 19.37 -22.00
CA LEU A 200 0.55 17.96 -22.09
C LEU A 200 0.34 17.46 -23.51
N GLN A 201 1.29 16.64 -23.95
CA GLN A 201 1.32 15.99 -25.27
C GLN A 201 1.21 16.91 -26.51
N GLY A 202 1.25 18.24 -26.34
CA GLY A 202 1.24 19.21 -27.45
C GLY A 202 -0.15 19.61 -27.93
N HIS A 203 -1.20 19.35 -27.15
CA HIS A 203 -2.57 19.75 -27.47
C HIS A 203 -2.99 20.94 -26.60
N GLY A 204 -3.09 22.14 -27.18
CA GLY A 204 -3.36 23.40 -26.48
C GLY A 204 -4.82 23.61 -26.07
N HIS A 205 -5.47 22.59 -25.52
CA HIS A 205 -6.90 22.69 -25.19
C HIS A 205 -7.13 23.58 -23.96
N PRO A 206 -8.12 24.49 -24.00
CA PRO A 206 -8.51 25.22 -22.81
C PRO A 206 -9.20 24.28 -21.83
N LEU A 207 -8.78 24.35 -20.58
CA LEU A 207 -9.31 23.58 -19.46
C LEU A 207 -9.92 24.53 -18.44
N THR A 208 -11.10 24.17 -17.93
CA THR A 208 -11.82 24.95 -16.92
C THR A 208 -11.81 24.19 -15.60
N ARG A 209 -11.49 24.90 -14.52
CA ARG A 209 -11.48 24.33 -13.17
C ARG A 209 -12.92 23.94 -12.77
N ALA A 210 -13.17 22.64 -12.67
CA ALA A 210 -14.48 22.09 -12.33
C ALA A 210 -14.71 22.04 -10.82
N ALA A 211 -13.68 21.68 -10.06
CA ALA A 211 -13.72 21.63 -8.60
C ALA A 211 -12.31 21.81 -8.01
N CYS A 212 -12.23 22.22 -6.76
CA CYS A 212 -10.95 22.37 -6.07
C CYS A 212 -11.11 22.42 -4.55
N ASN A 213 -10.01 22.16 -3.86
CA ASN A 213 -9.83 22.35 -2.43
C ASN A 213 -8.38 22.82 -2.17
N ALA A 214 -7.90 22.70 -0.93
CA ALA A 214 -6.54 23.08 -0.57
C ALA A 214 -5.45 22.17 -1.17
N ASP A 215 -5.78 20.91 -1.50
CA ASP A 215 -4.83 19.89 -1.93
C ASP A 215 -4.83 19.64 -3.44
N VAL A 216 -6.00 19.75 -4.08
CA VAL A 216 -6.20 19.39 -5.49
C VAL A 216 -7.08 20.43 -6.18
N ALA A 217 -6.79 20.69 -7.45
CA ALA A 217 -7.69 21.35 -8.38
C ALA A 217 -7.92 20.48 -9.62
N VAL A 218 -9.19 20.16 -9.87
CA VAL A 218 -9.64 19.34 -10.99
C VAL A 218 -10.11 20.23 -12.13
N TYR A 219 -9.64 19.93 -13.32
CA TYR A 219 -9.91 20.67 -14.54
C TYR A 219 -10.51 19.76 -15.60
N HIS A 220 -11.52 20.25 -16.30
CA HIS A 220 -12.18 19.52 -17.39
C HIS A 220 -11.97 20.24 -18.72
N ASP A 221 -11.83 19.46 -19.79
CA ASP A 221 -12.07 19.97 -21.14
C ASP A 221 -13.57 20.19 -21.38
N ALA A 222 -13.91 20.81 -22.52
CA ALA A 222 -15.30 21.10 -22.87
C ALA A 222 -16.16 19.82 -23.01
N ALA A 223 -15.57 18.70 -23.44
CA ALA A 223 -16.30 17.45 -23.65
C ALA A 223 -16.67 16.77 -22.33
N LEU A 224 -15.78 16.84 -21.34
CA LEU A 224 -16.03 16.34 -19.98
C LEU A 224 -16.92 17.30 -19.18
N ALA A 225 -16.80 18.61 -19.38
CA ALA A 225 -17.67 19.59 -18.75
C ALA A 225 -19.16 19.41 -19.14
N ALA A 226 -19.44 18.81 -20.30
CA ALA A 226 -20.80 18.47 -20.74
C ALA A 226 -21.34 17.16 -20.12
N VAL A 227 -20.53 16.39 -19.39
CA VAL A 227 -20.97 15.17 -18.70
C VAL A 227 -21.71 15.54 -17.41
N PRO A 228 -22.82 14.86 -17.06
CA PRO A 228 -23.53 15.12 -15.81
C PRO A 228 -22.63 15.03 -14.58
N ALA A 229 -22.72 16.01 -13.68
CA ALA A 229 -21.88 16.10 -12.48
C ALA A 229 -21.93 14.83 -11.61
N GLY A 230 -23.06 14.12 -11.58
CA GLY A 230 -23.18 12.85 -10.85
C GLY A 230 -22.24 11.74 -11.35
N GLN A 231 -21.74 11.83 -12.59
CA GLN A 231 -20.74 10.89 -13.10
C GLN A 231 -19.32 11.32 -12.75
N THR A 232 -19.04 12.61 -12.55
CA THR A 232 -17.67 13.14 -12.35
C THR A 232 -17.36 13.55 -10.91
N ALA A 233 -18.37 13.73 -10.05
CA ALA A 233 -18.21 14.28 -8.69
C ALA A 233 -17.28 13.45 -7.79
N TRP A 234 -17.29 12.11 -7.95
CA TRP A 234 -16.46 11.20 -7.16
C TRP A 234 -14.96 11.46 -7.37
N ALA A 235 -14.57 11.87 -8.59
CA ALA A 235 -13.17 11.95 -9.00
C ALA A 235 -12.39 13.00 -8.19
N THR A 236 -13.04 14.11 -7.80
CA THR A 236 -12.37 15.14 -6.99
C THR A 236 -12.07 14.64 -5.58
N ALA A 237 -13.03 13.98 -4.93
CA ALA A 237 -12.83 13.42 -3.60
C ALA A 237 -11.78 12.30 -3.64
N PHE A 238 -11.87 11.39 -4.61
CA PHE A 238 -10.91 10.31 -4.78
C PHE A 238 -9.48 10.83 -5.05
N THR A 239 -9.32 11.79 -5.96
CA THR A 239 -8.01 12.39 -6.27
C THR A 239 -7.44 13.12 -5.07
N THR A 240 -8.28 13.72 -4.23
CA THR A 240 -7.86 14.35 -2.97
C THR A 240 -7.29 13.31 -2.01
N ASP A 241 -7.96 12.17 -1.85
CA ASP A 241 -7.48 11.08 -1.01
C ASP A 241 -6.15 10.52 -1.52
N VAL A 242 -6.05 10.29 -2.84
CA VAL A 242 -4.81 9.85 -3.49
C VAL A 242 -3.68 10.83 -3.23
N TRP A 243 -3.88 12.12 -3.50
CA TRP A 243 -2.82 13.11 -3.38
C TRP A 243 -2.36 13.31 -1.94
N ARG A 244 -3.29 13.36 -0.98
CA ARG A 244 -2.95 13.41 0.45
C ARG A 244 -2.13 12.20 0.86
N TYR A 245 -2.56 11.01 0.45
CA TYR A 245 -1.79 9.79 0.72
C TYR A 245 -0.40 9.86 0.12
N MET A 246 -0.26 10.29 -1.15
CA MET A 246 1.07 10.43 -1.77
C MET A 246 1.96 11.37 -0.95
N LYS A 247 1.46 12.56 -0.60
CA LYS A 247 2.19 13.53 0.23
C LYS A 247 2.66 12.96 1.55
N ASP A 248 1.81 12.22 2.26
CA ASP A 248 2.16 11.68 3.58
C ASP A 248 3.04 10.43 3.51
N ALA A 249 2.76 9.52 2.57
CA ALA A 249 3.43 8.22 2.46
C ALA A 249 4.77 8.32 1.74
N TYR A 250 4.87 9.18 0.73
CA TYR A 250 6.01 9.25 -0.20
C TYR A 250 6.64 10.65 -0.32
N GLY A 251 5.99 11.69 0.20
CA GLY A 251 6.44 13.09 0.10
C GLY A 251 7.53 13.46 1.10
N SER A 252 8.64 12.71 1.11
CA SER A 252 9.83 12.98 1.92
C SER A 252 10.95 13.65 1.13
N CYS A 253 11.96 14.13 1.85
CA CYS A 253 13.16 14.73 1.27
C CYS A 253 14.40 14.24 1.99
N ALA A 254 15.09 13.28 1.39
CA ALA A 254 16.40 12.85 1.88
C ALA A 254 17.47 13.96 1.82
N VAL A 255 17.36 14.84 0.82
CA VAL A 255 18.27 15.98 0.64
C VAL A 255 17.54 17.28 0.98
N PRO A 256 17.90 17.98 2.08
CA PRO A 256 17.26 19.23 2.45
C PRO A 256 17.40 20.28 1.35
N ARG A 257 16.27 20.74 0.79
CA ARG A 257 16.20 21.82 -0.21
C ARG A 257 14.98 22.71 0.04
N PRO A 258 15.03 24.01 -0.31
CA PRO A 258 13.85 24.86 -0.29
C PRO A 258 12.71 24.25 -1.11
N ALA A 259 11.50 24.18 -0.53
CA ALA A 259 10.30 23.61 -1.19
C ALA A 259 10.43 22.16 -1.68
N CYS A 260 11.23 21.34 -0.99
CA CYS A 260 11.24 19.90 -1.26
C CYS A 260 10.08 19.18 -0.54
N GLU A 261 9.69 19.62 0.66
CA GLU A 261 8.71 18.95 1.53
C GLU A 261 7.40 18.65 0.80
N ARG A 262 6.92 17.39 0.93
CA ARG A 262 5.61 16.95 0.45
C ARG A 262 5.30 17.35 -0.99
N PHE A 263 6.24 17.09 -1.90
CA PHE A 263 6.13 17.43 -3.33
C PHE A 263 6.13 18.95 -3.62
N GLY A 264 6.74 19.75 -2.75
CA GLY A 264 6.77 21.21 -2.91
C GLY A 264 5.50 21.90 -2.44
N GLU A 265 4.96 21.43 -1.31
CA GLU A 265 3.92 22.15 -0.57
C GLU A 265 4.31 23.64 -0.37
N PRO A 266 3.33 24.56 -0.39
CA PRO A 266 1.88 24.32 -0.27
C PRO A 266 1.09 24.13 -1.58
N ARG A 267 1.74 23.89 -2.73
CA ARG A 267 1.02 23.88 -4.02
C ARG A 267 0.08 22.67 -4.20
N PRO A 268 -1.12 22.85 -4.81
CA PRO A 268 -2.05 21.76 -5.05
C PRO A 268 -1.60 20.90 -6.24
N LEU A 269 -2.06 19.65 -6.29
CA LEU A 269 -2.04 18.86 -7.52
C LEU A 269 -3.02 19.45 -8.53
N LEU A 270 -2.59 19.64 -9.77
CA LEU A 270 -3.49 19.95 -10.87
C LEU A 270 -3.89 18.63 -11.56
N ALA A 271 -5.17 18.30 -11.53
CA ALA A 271 -5.71 17.10 -12.16
C ALA A 271 -6.46 17.48 -13.43
N LEU A 272 -5.87 17.20 -14.59
CA LEU A 272 -6.41 17.56 -15.90
C LEU A 272 -7.15 16.35 -16.46
N PHE A 273 -8.46 16.45 -16.57
CA PHE A 273 -9.34 15.34 -16.88
C PHE A 273 -10.03 15.54 -18.22
N HIS A 274 -9.92 14.52 -19.07
CA HIS A 274 -10.35 14.58 -20.45
C HIS A 274 -11.34 13.47 -20.79
N ARG A 275 -12.30 13.77 -21.67
CA ARG A 275 -13.20 12.76 -22.22
C ARG A 275 -12.77 12.37 -23.62
N THR A 276 -12.56 11.07 -23.83
CA THR A 276 -12.21 10.52 -25.15
C THR A 276 -13.37 9.75 -25.78
N ALA A 277 -13.32 9.53 -27.08
CA ALA A 277 -14.35 8.75 -27.80
C ALA A 277 -14.22 7.22 -27.60
N GLY A 278 -13.05 6.72 -27.19
CA GLY A 278 -12.78 5.29 -26.98
C GLY A 278 -13.01 4.82 -25.54
N ALA A 279 -13.28 3.53 -25.34
CA ALA A 279 -13.64 2.94 -24.03
C ALA A 279 -12.49 2.80 -23.02
N GLY A 280 -11.25 3.13 -23.40
CA GLY A 280 -10.08 3.03 -22.53
C GLY A 280 -9.95 4.19 -21.54
N ALA A 281 -9.06 4.02 -20.58
CA ALA A 281 -8.52 5.09 -19.76
C ALA A 281 -6.99 5.03 -19.79
N GLY A 282 -6.34 6.18 -19.66
CA GLY A 282 -4.88 6.28 -19.59
C GLY A 282 -4.49 7.68 -19.12
N GLY A 283 -3.21 7.85 -18.81
CA GLY A 283 -2.74 9.14 -18.33
C GLY A 283 -1.27 9.37 -18.57
N THR A 284 -0.83 10.52 -18.06
CA THR A 284 0.58 10.92 -17.98
C THR A 284 0.70 11.99 -16.90
N ILE A 285 1.92 12.33 -16.52
CA ILE A 285 2.17 13.48 -15.63
C ILE A 285 2.97 14.61 -16.31
N ARG A 286 2.88 15.82 -15.74
CA ARG A 286 3.98 16.80 -15.79
C ARG A 286 4.59 16.92 -14.42
N TYR A 287 5.91 16.95 -14.40
CA TYR A 287 6.68 17.10 -13.18
C TYR A 287 6.52 18.51 -12.59
N ARG A 288 6.67 18.63 -11.28
CA ARG A 288 6.63 19.92 -10.56
C ARG A 288 7.77 20.89 -10.93
N PHE A 289 8.72 20.48 -11.76
CA PHE A 289 9.80 21.33 -12.29
C PHE A 289 9.48 21.89 -13.68
N ASP A 290 8.31 21.57 -14.24
CA ASP A 290 7.89 22.07 -15.54
C ASP A 290 7.31 23.49 -15.40
N ALA A 291 8.01 24.47 -15.98
CA ALA A 291 7.54 25.84 -15.99
C ALA A 291 6.21 26.02 -16.73
N ALA A 292 5.86 25.12 -17.66
CA ALA A 292 4.59 25.17 -18.38
C ALA A 292 3.38 24.95 -17.46
N THR A 293 3.52 24.17 -16.38
CA THR A 293 2.47 24.02 -15.36
C THR A 293 2.61 25.04 -14.22
N GLY A 294 3.54 25.97 -14.37
CA GLY A 294 3.91 26.91 -13.32
C GLY A 294 4.65 26.23 -12.17
N ASN A 295 5.39 25.16 -12.42
CA ASN A 295 6.08 24.33 -11.43
C ASN A 295 5.11 23.68 -10.43
N ARG A 296 4.11 22.96 -10.96
CA ARG A 296 3.09 22.24 -10.16
C ARG A 296 3.05 20.78 -10.58
N ALA A 297 2.87 19.89 -9.59
CA ALA A 297 2.55 18.50 -9.86
C ALA A 297 1.25 18.44 -10.68
N THR A 298 1.22 17.61 -11.71
CA THR A 298 0.08 17.52 -12.61
C THR A 298 -0.11 16.08 -13.06
N ILE A 299 -1.32 15.57 -12.88
CA ILE A 299 -1.79 14.36 -13.56
C ILE A 299 -2.70 14.76 -14.71
N ASP A 300 -2.60 14.05 -15.81
CA ASP A 300 -3.44 14.18 -16.99
C ASP A 300 -4.06 12.81 -17.24
N VAL A 301 -5.39 12.72 -17.16
CA VAL A 301 -6.12 11.46 -17.29
C VAL A 301 -7.22 11.63 -18.32
N ALA A 302 -7.22 10.72 -19.28
CA ALA A 302 -8.21 10.67 -20.35
C ALA A 302 -8.99 9.36 -20.25
N ALA A 303 -10.33 9.43 -20.36
CA ALA A 303 -11.18 8.24 -20.31
C ALA A 303 -12.42 8.36 -21.20
N GLY A 304 -12.90 7.23 -21.71
CA GLY A 304 -14.16 7.14 -22.47
C GLY A 304 -15.42 7.40 -21.66
N SER A 305 -15.39 6.96 -20.41
CA SER A 305 -16.45 7.14 -19.42
C SER A 305 -15.82 7.65 -18.14
N TRP A 306 -16.48 8.62 -17.52
CA TRP A 306 -16.05 9.17 -16.23
C TRP A 306 -16.87 8.65 -15.05
N ALA A 307 -17.84 7.76 -15.29
CA ALA A 307 -18.49 7.02 -14.21
C ALA A 307 -17.44 6.28 -13.36
N ASP A 308 -17.66 6.24 -12.05
CA ASP A 308 -16.73 5.59 -11.12
C ASP A 308 -16.51 4.12 -11.49
N SER A 309 -15.26 3.78 -11.76
CA SER A 309 -14.85 2.44 -12.18
C SER A 309 -13.47 2.11 -11.62
N ALA A 310 -13.22 0.82 -11.42
CA ALA A 310 -11.96 0.34 -10.87
C ALA A 310 -10.77 0.77 -11.74
N MET A 311 -10.90 0.66 -13.07
CA MET A 311 -9.87 1.10 -14.03
C MET A 311 -9.54 2.59 -13.87
N LEU A 312 -10.55 3.46 -13.74
CA LEU A 312 -10.29 4.90 -13.65
C LEU A 312 -9.70 5.28 -12.28
N ARG A 313 -10.10 4.59 -11.20
CA ARG A 313 -9.45 4.72 -9.89
C ARG A 313 -7.99 4.27 -9.95
N ASP A 314 -7.70 3.18 -10.65
CA ASP A 314 -6.34 2.65 -10.82
C ASP A 314 -5.47 3.65 -11.58
N VAL A 315 -5.94 4.19 -12.70
CA VAL A 315 -5.20 5.16 -13.53
C VAL A 315 -4.93 6.45 -12.76
N ILE A 316 -5.93 7.05 -12.08
CA ILE A 316 -5.71 8.26 -11.28
C ILE A 316 -4.65 8.02 -10.20
N THR A 317 -4.69 6.86 -9.53
CA THR A 317 -3.70 6.49 -8.51
C THR A 317 -2.32 6.28 -9.14
N HIS A 318 -2.26 5.59 -10.27
CA HIS A 318 -1.04 5.32 -11.03
C HIS A 318 -0.32 6.60 -11.42
N GLU A 319 -1.03 7.58 -11.99
CA GLU A 319 -0.42 8.85 -12.37
C GLU A 319 0.12 9.61 -11.14
N ALA A 320 -0.60 9.57 -10.02
CA ALA A 320 -0.10 10.17 -8.79
C ALA A 320 1.17 9.47 -8.26
N CYS A 321 1.28 8.14 -8.43
CA CYS A 321 2.49 7.40 -8.09
C CYS A 321 3.71 7.89 -8.88
N HIS A 322 3.56 8.27 -10.15
CA HIS A 322 4.70 8.82 -10.90
C HIS A 322 5.33 10.05 -10.26
N HIS A 323 4.59 10.84 -9.48
CA HIS A 323 5.20 11.94 -8.73
C HIS A 323 6.20 11.44 -7.68
N ALA A 324 5.88 10.37 -6.94
CA ALA A 324 6.83 9.77 -5.99
C ALA A 324 8.13 9.33 -6.67
N GLU A 325 8.01 8.81 -7.89
CA GLU A 325 9.15 8.33 -8.69
C GLU A 325 9.96 9.46 -9.34
N PHE A 326 9.31 10.42 -9.98
CA PHE A 326 9.96 11.36 -10.90
C PHE A 326 10.31 12.71 -10.29
N ASP A 327 9.65 13.12 -9.20
CA ASP A 327 9.90 14.44 -8.61
C ASP A 327 9.69 14.55 -7.09
N GLY A 328 9.33 13.45 -6.41
CA GLY A 328 9.01 13.43 -4.98
C GLY A 328 10.15 13.90 -4.09
N GLN A 329 11.36 13.46 -4.37
CA GLN A 329 12.56 13.76 -3.56
C GLN A 329 13.27 15.06 -3.94
N GLY A 330 12.63 15.93 -4.74
CA GLY A 330 13.29 17.17 -5.20
C GLY A 330 14.34 16.93 -6.28
N VAL A 331 14.34 15.75 -6.88
CA VAL A 331 15.22 15.36 -7.99
C VAL A 331 14.35 14.87 -9.15
N LEU A 332 14.52 15.50 -10.31
CA LEU A 332 13.81 15.18 -11.54
C LEU A 332 14.34 13.88 -12.17
N ASP A 333 13.39 13.12 -12.75
CA ASP A 333 13.58 11.87 -13.50
C ASP A 333 13.71 10.62 -12.60
N SER A 334 13.59 9.43 -13.20
CA SER A 334 13.64 8.14 -12.52
C SER A 334 14.82 7.29 -12.99
N PRO A 335 15.90 7.13 -12.20
CA PRO A 335 17.04 6.36 -12.63
C PRO A 335 16.67 4.87 -12.84
N ALA A 336 15.65 4.37 -12.15
CA ALA A 336 15.16 2.99 -12.23
C ALA A 336 14.20 2.72 -13.40
N PHE A 337 13.77 3.75 -14.14
CA PHE A 337 12.78 3.58 -15.21
C PHE A 337 13.16 2.52 -16.27
N THR A 338 14.44 2.36 -16.60
CA THR A 338 14.86 1.31 -17.55
C THR A 338 14.85 -0.09 -16.96
N VAL A 339 14.79 -0.23 -15.64
CA VAL A 339 14.71 -1.50 -14.93
C VAL A 339 13.25 -1.95 -14.84
N TRP A 340 12.33 -1.05 -14.48
CA TRP A 340 10.93 -1.39 -14.24
C TRP A 340 9.92 -0.87 -15.28
N GLY A 341 10.38 -0.15 -16.31
CA GLY A 341 9.55 0.37 -17.39
C GLY A 341 8.49 1.37 -16.95
N ASP A 342 7.42 1.48 -17.73
CA ASP A 342 6.23 2.23 -17.36
C ASP A 342 5.12 1.26 -16.91
N SER A 343 4.81 1.05 -15.63
CA SER A 343 5.54 1.42 -14.41
C SER A 343 5.36 0.31 -13.40
N LYS A 344 6.22 -0.73 -13.39
CA LYS A 344 6.02 -1.87 -12.47
C LYS A 344 6.02 -1.43 -11.01
N TRP A 345 6.75 -0.37 -10.67
CA TRP A 345 6.71 0.21 -9.33
C TRP A 345 5.31 0.77 -8.96
N ALA A 346 4.55 1.30 -9.92
CA ALA A 346 3.22 1.83 -9.64
C ALA A 346 2.26 0.73 -9.19
N GLU A 347 2.48 -0.54 -9.55
CA GLU A 347 1.73 -1.69 -9.02
C GLU A 347 1.88 -1.80 -7.49
N PHE A 348 3.09 -1.56 -6.95
CA PHE A 348 3.32 -1.47 -5.50
C PHE A 348 2.53 -0.31 -4.91
N CYS A 349 2.66 0.88 -5.49
CA CYS A 349 2.09 2.11 -4.96
C CYS A 349 0.55 2.11 -4.96
N VAL A 350 -0.07 1.61 -6.03
CA VAL A 350 -1.53 1.47 -6.15
C VAL A 350 -2.06 0.48 -5.11
N TYR A 351 -1.42 -0.70 -4.98
CA TYR A 351 -1.80 -1.68 -3.96
C TYR A 351 -1.65 -1.11 -2.55
N ASP A 352 -0.52 -0.46 -2.27
CA ASP A 352 -0.22 0.17 -1.00
C ASP A 352 -1.26 1.24 -0.62
N PHE A 353 -1.63 2.12 -1.55
CA PHE A 353 -2.70 3.11 -1.36
C PHE A 353 -4.02 2.43 -0.99
N TYR A 354 -4.45 1.39 -1.72
CA TYR A 354 -5.73 0.75 -1.45
C TYR A 354 -5.76 0.04 -0.11
N VAL A 355 -4.69 -0.67 0.26
CA VAL A 355 -4.60 -1.30 1.58
C VAL A 355 -4.65 -0.26 2.69
N ASN A 356 -3.80 0.77 2.61
CA ASN A 356 -3.62 1.73 3.69
C ASN A 356 -4.72 2.79 3.78
N THR A 357 -5.64 2.84 2.82
CA THR A 357 -6.84 3.69 2.87
C THR A 357 -8.14 2.91 3.07
N GLY A 358 -8.06 1.60 3.38
CA GLY A 358 -9.23 0.77 3.70
C GLY A 358 -10.07 0.33 2.49
N ARG A 359 -9.56 0.50 1.27
CA ARG A 359 -10.21 0.11 0.01
C ARG A 359 -9.94 -1.36 -0.31
N GLN A 360 -10.35 -2.25 0.58
CA GLN A 360 -9.98 -3.68 0.55
C GLN A 360 -10.40 -4.39 -0.74
N ALA A 361 -11.59 -4.10 -1.28
CA ALA A 361 -12.05 -4.70 -2.52
C ALA A 361 -11.15 -4.34 -3.73
N ASP A 362 -10.69 -3.08 -3.80
CA ASP A 362 -9.74 -2.66 -4.83
C ASP A 362 -8.36 -3.28 -4.57
N ALA A 363 -7.90 -3.34 -3.31
CA ALA A 363 -6.63 -3.96 -2.93
C ALA A 363 -6.56 -5.45 -3.31
N GLU A 364 -7.62 -6.22 -3.02
CA GLU A 364 -7.71 -7.64 -3.37
C GLU A 364 -7.71 -7.86 -4.89
N ARG A 365 -8.46 -7.03 -5.62
CA ARG A 365 -8.51 -7.08 -7.08
C ARG A 365 -7.14 -6.78 -7.69
N VAL A 366 -6.53 -5.64 -7.37
CA VAL A 366 -5.24 -5.28 -7.98
C VAL A 366 -4.13 -6.23 -7.57
N ARG A 367 -4.20 -6.82 -6.36
CA ARG A 367 -3.26 -7.87 -5.95
C ARG A 367 -3.35 -9.09 -6.87
N ALA A 368 -4.56 -9.51 -7.23
CA ALA A 368 -4.77 -10.63 -8.15
C ALA A 368 -4.31 -10.26 -9.57
N ASP A 369 -4.73 -9.09 -10.08
CA ASP A 369 -4.41 -8.61 -11.42
C ASP A 369 -2.90 -8.44 -11.62
N PHE A 370 -2.24 -7.67 -10.73
CA PHE A 370 -0.80 -7.43 -10.78
C PHE A 370 -0.01 -8.72 -10.50
N GLY A 371 -0.50 -9.59 -9.62
CA GLY A 371 0.12 -10.89 -9.34
C GLY A 371 0.13 -11.85 -10.53
N ALA A 372 -0.84 -11.72 -11.44
CA ALA A 372 -0.92 -12.46 -12.69
C ALA A 372 -0.02 -11.87 -13.79
N GLY A 373 0.33 -10.57 -13.70
CA GLY A 373 1.16 -9.86 -14.66
C GLY A 373 2.56 -10.46 -14.86
N ARG A 374 3.04 -10.46 -16.10
CA ARG A 374 4.39 -10.92 -16.48
C ARG A 374 4.99 -9.99 -17.51
N ASP A 375 6.26 -9.63 -17.32
CA ASP A 375 6.96 -8.69 -18.18
C ASP A 375 8.40 -9.10 -18.43
N ALA A 376 8.95 -8.74 -19.59
CA ALA A 376 10.37 -8.94 -19.92
C ALA A 376 11.25 -7.82 -19.35
N LEU A 377 11.01 -7.50 -18.07
CA LEU A 377 11.73 -6.48 -17.31
C LEU A 377 12.33 -7.12 -16.05
N PRO A 378 13.52 -6.70 -15.60
CA PRO A 378 14.43 -5.76 -16.27
C PRO A 378 14.96 -6.30 -17.61
N PRO A 379 15.56 -5.46 -18.47
CA PRO A 379 16.03 -5.88 -19.78
C PRO A 379 16.92 -7.12 -19.69
N GLY A 380 16.61 -8.14 -20.52
CA GLY A 380 17.28 -9.44 -20.47
C GLY A 380 16.62 -10.46 -19.54
N ALA A 381 15.61 -10.08 -18.77
CA ALA A 381 14.77 -11.01 -18.03
C ALA A 381 13.84 -11.80 -18.98
N GLY A 382 13.53 -13.04 -18.56
CA GLY A 382 12.33 -13.73 -19.03
C GLY A 382 11.05 -13.10 -18.43
N PRO A 383 9.88 -13.73 -18.62
CA PRO A 383 8.61 -13.22 -18.08
C PRO A 383 8.65 -13.20 -16.54
N SER A 384 8.91 -12.02 -15.98
CA SER A 384 9.07 -11.79 -14.55
C SER A 384 7.76 -11.32 -13.93
N ALA A 385 7.37 -11.92 -12.80
CA ALA A 385 6.17 -11.53 -12.06
C ALA A 385 6.51 -10.44 -11.03
N TRP A 386 6.75 -9.22 -11.49
CA TRP A 386 7.22 -8.10 -10.65
C TRP A 386 6.43 -7.93 -9.36
N PHE A 387 5.11 -7.79 -9.46
CA PHE A 387 4.31 -7.60 -8.26
C PHE A 387 4.36 -8.80 -7.32
N ARG A 388 4.15 -10.01 -7.84
CA ARG A 388 4.07 -11.24 -7.04
C ARG A 388 5.41 -11.60 -6.37
N ASP A 389 6.51 -11.54 -7.11
CA ASP A 389 7.79 -12.12 -6.70
C ASP A 389 8.76 -11.08 -6.12
N TRP A 390 8.52 -9.79 -6.38
CA TRP A 390 9.39 -8.71 -5.93
C TRP A 390 8.66 -7.71 -5.02
N PHE A 391 7.66 -6.98 -5.52
CA PHE A 391 7.06 -5.87 -4.78
C PHE A 391 6.17 -6.29 -3.60
N LEU A 392 5.33 -7.31 -3.77
CA LEU A 392 4.45 -7.80 -2.70
C LEU A 392 5.25 -8.35 -1.50
N PRO A 393 6.31 -9.17 -1.69
CA PRO A 393 7.19 -9.55 -0.59
C PRO A 393 7.85 -8.35 0.08
N LEU A 394 8.34 -7.35 -0.67
CA LEU A 394 8.95 -6.15 -0.10
C LEU A 394 7.97 -5.34 0.76
N TRP A 395 6.74 -5.16 0.26
CA TRP A 395 5.66 -4.47 0.99
C TRP A 395 5.31 -5.22 2.28
N ARG A 396 5.15 -6.54 2.20
CA ARG A 396 4.80 -7.39 3.34
C ARG A 396 5.91 -7.39 4.38
N ASP A 397 7.15 -7.59 3.98
CA ASP A 397 8.30 -7.65 4.90
C ASP A 397 8.50 -6.29 5.61
N GLY A 398 8.07 -5.19 5.00
CA GLY A 398 7.99 -3.85 5.61
C GLY A 398 6.83 -3.66 6.60
N GLY A 399 6.05 -4.71 6.90
CA GLY A 399 4.88 -4.65 7.78
C GLY A 399 3.63 -4.07 7.11
N GLY A 400 3.54 -4.16 5.79
CA GLY A 400 2.41 -3.62 5.03
C GLY A 400 2.48 -2.11 4.80
N ARG A 401 3.69 -1.57 4.69
CA ARG A 401 3.96 -0.14 4.64
C ARG A 401 4.86 0.24 3.46
N PRO A 402 4.80 1.50 3.01
CA PRO A 402 5.60 1.98 1.87
C PRO A 402 7.08 2.24 2.19
N ASP A 403 7.53 1.96 3.43
CA ASP A 403 8.83 2.40 3.95
C ASP A 403 10.00 2.00 3.04
N VAL A 404 9.98 0.78 2.48
CA VAL A 404 11.05 0.29 1.58
C VAL A 404 11.14 1.11 0.30
N MET A 405 10.01 1.48 -0.32
CA MET A 405 10.01 2.28 -1.53
C MET A 405 10.27 3.75 -1.24
N ARG A 406 9.73 4.30 -0.15
CA ARG A 406 10.08 5.65 0.31
C ARG A 406 11.59 5.76 0.52
N ARG A 407 12.18 4.81 1.26
CA ARG A 407 13.63 4.80 1.52
C ARG A 407 14.46 4.54 0.27
N PHE A 408 13.97 3.75 -0.66
CA PHE A 408 14.63 3.58 -1.97
C PHE A 408 14.75 4.93 -2.70
N PHE A 409 13.66 5.71 -2.77
CA PHE A 409 13.70 7.04 -3.40
C PHE A 409 14.62 7.99 -2.65
N GLU A 410 14.57 7.99 -1.31
CA GLU A 410 15.46 8.78 -0.45
C GLU A 410 16.94 8.49 -0.72
N LEU A 411 17.34 7.22 -0.66
CA LEU A 411 18.73 6.80 -0.90
C LEU A 411 19.16 7.09 -2.33
N THR A 412 18.28 6.93 -3.30
CA THR A 412 18.54 7.27 -4.71
C THR A 412 18.82 8.76 -4.84
N ALA A 413 17.98 9.61 -4.24
CA ALA A 413 18.16 11.05 -4.27
C ALA A 413 19.44 11.50 -3.57
N GLU A 414 19.85 10.82 -2.49
CA GLU A 414 21.05 11.13 -1.71
C GLU A 414 22.34 10.69 -2.42
N HIS A 415 22.37 9.48 -2.99
CA HIS A 415 23.61 8.83 -3.41
C HIS A 415 23.77 8.66 -4.93
N PHE A 416 22.67 8.63 -5.70
CA PHE A 416 22.77 8.39 -7.14
C PHE A 416 23.21 9.66 -7.90
N PRO A 417 24.01 9.53 -8.99
CA PRO A 417 24.52 10.69 -9.72
C PRO A 417 23.44 11.66 -10.21
N ARG A 418 23.59 12.93 -9.83
CA ARG A 418 22.69 14.02 -10.14
C ARG A 418 23.44 15.31 -10.48
N ARG A 419 22.77 16.22 -11.17
CA ARG A 419 23.27 17.57 -11.47
C ARG A 419 22.22 18.60 -11.06
N GLU A 420 22.67 19.73 -10.53
CA GLU A 420 21.81 20.84 -10.14
C GLU A 420 21.50 21.76 -11.33
N TYR A 421 20.29 22.33 -11.31
CA TYR A 421 19.78 23.24 -12.33
C TYR A 421 19.12 24.45 -11.69
N GLY A 422 18.96 25.53 -12.47
CA GLY A 422 18.26 26.74 -12.01
C GLY A 422 18.91 27.40 -10.78
N GLY A 423 20.24 27.33 -10.65
CA GLY A 423 20.95 27.89 -9.49
C GLY A 423 20.72 27.12 -8.18
N GLY A 424 20.42 25.82 -8.25
CA GLY A 424 20.12 24.98 -7.08
C GLY A 424 18.62 24.81 -6.79
N ALA A 425 17.75 25.35 -7.67
CA ALA A 425 16.30 25.22 -7.53
C ALA A 425 15.82 23.76 -7.58
N TYR A 426 16.48 22.91 -8.38
CA TYR A 426 16.24 21.48 -8.42
C TYR A 426 17.48 20.72 -8.91
N ALA A 427 17.48 19.40 -8.77
CA ALA A 427 18.45 18.53 -9.43
C ALA A 427 17.76 17.56 -10.39
N ALA A 428 18.50 16.98 -11.32
CA ALA A 428 18.04 15.85 -12.12
C ALA A 428 19.11 14.76 -12.15
N TYR A 429 18.68 13.50 -12.19
CA TYR A 429 19.61 12.38 -12.33
C TYR A 429 20.33 12.43 -13.68
N THR A 430 21.62 12.07 -13.69
CA THR A 430 22.45 12.23 -14.89
C THR A 430 22.52 10.97 -15.76
N ARG A 431 22.02 9.83 -15.26
CA ARG A 431 21.99 8.55 -15.98
C ARG A 431 20.91 7.62 -15.43
N ARG A 432 20.71 6.48 -16.10
CA ARG A 432 19.89 5.36 -15.61
C ARG A 432 20.72 4.41 -14.76
N MET A 433 20.05 3.66 -13.89
CA MET A 433 20.67 2.60 -13.10
C MET A 433 20.63 1.26 -13.82
N THR A 434 21.61 0.42 -13.53
CA THR A 434 21.62 -0.99 -13.88
C THR A 434 20.70 -1.79 -12.95
N ALA A 435 20.33 -3.02 -13.34
CA ALA A 435 19.56 -3.90 -12.47
C ALA A 435 20.34 -4.26 -11.18
N GLY A 436 21.66 -4.38 -11.25
CA GLY A 436 22.50 -4.59 -10.07
C GLY A 436 22.50 -3.40 -9.10
N GLU A 437 22.55 -2.17 -9.61
CA GLU A 437 22.41 -0.95 -8.80
C GLU A 437 21.02 -0.87 -8.17
N TYR A 438 19.96 -1.15 -8.94
CA TYR A 438 18.60 -1.20 -8.41
C TYR A 438 18.47 -2.13 -7.21
N VAL A 439 18.99 -3.35 -7.33
CA VAL A 439 18.93 -4.35 -6.25
C VAL A 439 19.78 -3.93 -5.05
N HIS A 440 20.93 -3.29 -5.28
CA HIS A 440 21.77 -2.79 -4.19
C HIS A 440 21.10 -1.66 -3.40
N PHE A 441 20.51 -0.67 -4.08
CA PHE A 441 19.75 0.41 -3.43
C PHE A 441 18.51 -0.13 -2.71
N THR A 442 17.79 -1.08 -3.32
CA THR A 442 16.61 -1.70 -2.69
C THR A 442 17.01 -2.53 -1.46
N SER A 443 18.18 -3.19 -1.49
CA SER A 443 18.71 -3.95 -0.34
C SER A 443 18.99 -3.01 0.85
N ALA A 444 19.64 -1.87 0.59
CA ALA A 444 19.87 -0.83 1.60
C ALA A 444 18.57 -0.22 2.14
N ALA A 445 17.58 -0.02 1.27
CA ALA A 445 16.27 0.46 1.67
C ALA A 445 15.51 -0.55 2.56
N ALA A 446 15.65 -1.85 2.26
CA ALA A 446 15.05 -2.93 3.03
C ALA A 446 15.85 -3.29 4.30
N GLY A 447 17.11 -2.85 4.42
CA GLY A 447 18.01 -3.24 5.51
C GLY A 447 18.38 -4.73 5.49
N GLN A 448 18.38 -5.35 4.31
CA GLN A 448 18.81 -6.75 4.11
C GLN A 448 19.29 -6.99 2.68
N ASP A 449 20.17 -7.97 2.46
CA ASP A 449 20.62 -8.37 1.12
C ASP A 449 19.48 -9.05 0.34
N LEU A 450 19.02 -8.43 -0.76
CA LEU A 450 17.95 -8.95 -1.61
C LEU A 450 18.43 -9.65 -2.88
N SER A 451 19.73 -9.86 -3.05
CA SER A 451 20.30 -10.40 -4.29
C SER A 451 19.81 -11.81 -4.61
N GLY A 452 19.56 -12.66 -3.60
CA GLY A 452 18.97 -13.98 -3.78
C GLY A 452 17.52 -13.91 -4.27
N ARG A 453 16.73 -12.96 -3.72
CA ARG A 453 15.36 -12.70 -4.19
C ARG A 453 15.36 -12.15 -5.60
N ALA A 454 16.31 -11.28 -5.94
CA ALA A 454 16.42 -10.70 -7.28
C ALA A 454 16.74 -11.76 -8.33
N ALA A 455 17.66 -12.67 -8.01
CA ALA A 455 17.97 -13.80 -8.88
C ALA A 455 16.73 -14.69 -9.14
N ALA A 456 15.90 -14.92 -8.12
CA ALA A 456 14.67 -15.69 -8.28
C ALA A 456 13.59 -14.94 -9.08
N ALA A 457 13.41 -13.64 -8.81
CA ALA A 457 12.35 -12.84 -9.42
C ALA A 457 12.65 -12.44 -10.88
N PHE A 458 13.91 -12.16 -11.21
CA PHE A 458 14.30 -11.59 -12.50
C PHE A 458 15.14 -12.52 -13.37
N GLY A 459 15.61 -13.65 -12.82
CA GLY A 459 16.46 -14.60 -13.54
C GLY A 459 17.65 -13.91 -14.20
N THR A 460 17.77 -14.07 -15.53
CA THR A 460 18.84 -13.46 -16.35
C THR A 460 18.79 -11.93 -16.43
N GLY A 461 17.69 -11.31 -16.01
CA GLY A 461 17.60 -9.85 -15.88
C GLY A 461 18.39 -9.29 -14.70
N PHE A 462 18.80 -10.13 -13.75
CA PHE A 462 19.67 -9.77 -12.65
C PHE A 462 21.11 -10.24 -12.89
N ASP A 463 22.03 -9.30 -13.05
CA ASP A 463 23.46 -9.57 -13.18
C ASP A 463 24.17 -9.39 -11.82
N ARG A 464 24.68 -10.49 -11.26
CA ARG A 464 25.43 -10.49 -10.00
C ARG A 464 26.69 -9.62 -10.07
N ALA A 465 27.36 -9.55 -11.22
CA ALA A 465 28.56 -8.73 -11.37
C ALA A 465 28.24 -7.24 -11.33
N GLN A 466 27.09 -6.82 -11.87
CA GLN A 466 26.58 -5.45 -11.71
C GLN A 466 26.28 -5.14 -10.25
N PHE A 467 25.65 -6.07 -9.52
CA PHE A 467 25.36 -5.89 -8.09
C PHE A 467 26.63 -5.73 -7.26
N GLU A 468 27.63 -6.60 -7.44
CA GLU A 468 28.90 -6.46 -6.71
C GLU A 468 29.68 -5.19 -7.09
N ARG A 469 29.54 -4.72 -8.34
CA ARG A 469 30.09 -3.42 -8.75
C ARG A 469 29.35 -2.29 -8.04
N ALA A 470 28.03 -2.31 -8.00
CA ALA A 470 27.23 -1.30 -7.31
C ALA A 470 27.63 -1.18 -5.83
N ARG A 471 27.89 -2.30 -5.14
CA ARG A 471 28.37 -2.28 -3.75
C ARG A 471 29.72 -1.56 -3.56
N ARG A 472 30.59 -1.60 -4.58
CA ARG A 472 31.87 -0.89 -4.56
C ARG A 472 31.72 0.59 -4.93
N ASP A 473 30.83 0.88 -5.88
CA ASP A 473 30.60 2.24 -6.37
C ASP A 473 29.76 3.08 -5.38
N PHE A 474 28.93 2.44 -4.56
CA PHE A 474 28.06 3.07 -3.54
C PHE A 474 28.27 2.48 -2.12
N PRO A 475 29.49 2.55 -1.56
CA PRO A 475 29.82 1.85 -0.32
C PRO A 475 29.12 2.40 0.93
N ALA A 476 28.50 3.59 0.84
CA ALA A 476 27.71 4.18 1.93
C ALA A 476 26.37 3.47 2.16
N LEU A 477 25.90 2.66 1.20
CA LEU A 477 24.65 1.92 1.30
C LEU A 477 24.88 0.59 2.05
N THR A 478 24.37 0.52 3.29
CA THR A 478 24.58 -0.64 4.19
C THR A 478 23.29 -1.40 4.48
N TYR A 479 23.41 -2.72 4.66
CA TYR A 479 22.32 -3.63 5.02
C TYR A 479 22.88 -4.95 5.57
#